data_AF-B4LIE7-F1
#
_entry.id   AF-B4LIE7-F1
#
_cell.length_a   1.000
_cell.length_b   1.000
_cell.length_c   1.000
_cell.angle_alpha   90.00
_cell.angle_beta   90.00
_cell.angle_gamma   90.00
#
_symmetry.space_group_name_H-M   'P 1'
#
loop_
_entity.id
_entity.type
_entity.pdbx_description
1 polymer ?
#
loop_
_entity_poly.entity_id
_entity_poly.type
_entity_poly.pdbx_seq_one_letter_code
_entity_poly.pdbx_strand_id
1 'polypeptide(L)'
;MKHSLLCLFCFAIAAAAASATVLPAKRSHLPAVNQHGQMIWLDETIHPVPDRCDFACTDHDIEVCADNGQCLQMFTSRCTMAAYNCRNPRKRFNIVENYRCTQGYQPLCSKEDRRELRLTQ
;
A
#
# COMPACT_ATOMS: atom_id res chain seq x y z
N MET A 1 -8.39 62.76 -6.72
CA MET A 1 -9.49 61.77 -6.75
C MET A 1 -8.82 60.41 -6.99
N LYS A 2 -8.26 59.71 -6.00
CA LYS A 2 -8.90 59.02 -4.86
C LYS A 2 -10.25 58.44 -5.28
N HIS A 3 -10.29 57.12 -5.46
CA HIS A 3 -11.37 56.13 -5.33
C HIS A 3 -10.99 54.97 -6.29
N SER A 4 -10.81 53.73 -5.89
CA SER A 4 -11.02 53.11 -4.59
C SER A 4 -10.31 51.76 -4.67
N LEU A 5 -9.31 51.57 -3.82
CA LEU A 5 -8.53 50.34 -3.65
C LEU A 5 -9.38 49.26 -2.93
N LEU A 6 -10.64 49.09 -3.35
CA LEU A 6 -11.70 48.49 -2.54
C LEU A 6 -12.57 47.51 -3.34
N CYS A 7 -11.95 46.65 -4.14
CA CYS A 7 -12.59 45.41 -4.63
C CYS A 7 -11.67 44.19 -4.51
N LEU A 8 -10.67 44.26 -3.62
CA LEU A 8 -9.73 43.16 -3.33
C LEU A 8 -10.17 42.29 -2.13
N PHE A 9 -11.44 42.38 -1.69
CA PHE A 9 -11.91 41.73 -0.45
C PHE A 9 -13.31 41.06 -0.53
N CYS A 10 -13.74 40.59 -1.70
CA CYS A 10 -14.91 39.70 -1.84
C CYS A 10 -14.52 38.65 -2.89
N PHE A 11 -14.08 37.43 -2.59
CA PHE A 11 -14.81 36.36 -1.94
C PHE A 11 -13.81 35.41 -1.26
N ALA A 12 -13.39 35.74 -0.03
CA ALA A 12 -12.88 34.74 0.89
C ALA A 12 -14.10 34.10 1.59
N ILE A 13 -14.79 33.20 0.90
CA ILE A 13 -15.84 32.38 1.51
C ILE A 13 -15.45 30.91 1.35
N ALA A 14 -14.78 30.43 2.40
CA ALA A 14 -14.87 29.09 2.95
C ALA A 14 -15.14 27.94 1.95
N ALA A 15 -14.09 27.50 1.25
CA ALA A 15 -13.99 26.09 0.89
C ALA A 15 -13.59 25.28 2.15
N ALA A 16 -14.46 25.27 3.16
CA ALA A 16 -14.44 24.23 4.18
C ALA A 16 -14.87 22.95 3.45
N ALA A 17 -13.89 22.22 2.92
CA ALA A 17 -14.13 20.88 2.43
C ALA A 17 -14.76 20.08 3.58
N ALA A 18 -16.05 19.81 3.46
CA ALA A 18 -16.71 18.83 4.30
C ALA A 18 -16.05 17.49 3.98
N SER A 19 -15.07 17.11 4.80
CA SER A 19 -14.55 15.75 4.83
C SER A 19 -15.68 14.86 5.34
N ALA A 20 -16.51 14.36 4.43
CA ALA A 20 -17.47 13.32 4.74
C ALA A 20 -16.66 12.06 5.09
N THR A 21 -16.52 11.78 6.38
CA THR A 21 -16.03 10.49 6.86
C THR A 21 -17.08 9.45 6.55
N VAL A 22 -16.85 8.66 5.50
CA VAL A 22 -17.63 7.45 5.22
C VAL A 22 -17.38 6.50 6.38
N LEU A 23 -18.30 6.44 7.34
CA LEU A 23 -18.30 5.40 8.36
C LEU A 23 -18.46 4.05 7.63
N PRO A 24 -17.68 3.00 7.97
CA PRO A 24 -17.91 1.69 7.41
C PRO A 24 -19.35 1.28 7.77
N ALA A 25 -20.16 0.98 6.76
CA ALA A 25 -21.49 0.44 6.97
C ALA A 25 -21.35 -0.79 7.87
N LYS A 26 -21.97 -0.75 9.05
CA LYS A 26 -22.02 -1.88 9.97
C LYS A 26 -22.68 -3.03 9.19
N ARG A 27 -21.90 -4.04 8.81
CA ARG A 27 -22.35 -5.18 7.99
C ARG A 27 -23.51 -5.87 8.70
N SER A 28 -24.72 -5.73 8.19
CA SER A 28 -25.84 -6.58 8.54
C SER A 28 -25.64 -7.93 7.86
N HIS A 29 -25.78 -9.03 8.60
CA HIS A 29 -25.74 -10.39 8.05
C HIS A 29 -26.91 -10.56 7.07
N LEU A 30 -26.62 -10.51 5.78
CA LEU A 30 -27.62 -10.69 4.73
C LEU A 30 -27.74 -12.19 4.40
N PRO A 31 -28.95 -12.77 4.46
CA PRO A 31 -29.19 -14.13 4.01
C PRO A 31 -29.30 -14.21 2.47
N ALA A 32 -28.78 -15.27 1.87
CA ALA A 32 -28.91 -15.61 0.45
C ALA A 32 -29.21 -17.11 0.25
N VAL A 33 -29.67 -17.49 -0.95
CA VAL A 33 -29.91 -18.89 -1.33
C VAL A 33 -28.83 -19.32 -2.33
N ASN A 34 -28.12 -20.41 -2.03
CA ASN A 34 -27.13 -20.96 -2.97
C ASN A 34 -27.78 -21.77 -4.11
N GLN A 35 -26.98 -22.23 -5.06
CA GLN A 35 -27.43 -23.05 -6.21
C GLN A 35 -28.04 -24.42 -5.83
N HIS A 36 -27.89 -24.86 -4.58
CA HIS A 36 -28.49 -26.07 -4.03
C HIS A 36 -29.76 -25.78 -3.21
N GLY A 37 -30.26 -24.54 -3.21
CA GLY A 37 -31.46 -24.14 -2.48
C GLY A 37 -31.25 -23.97 -0.97
N GLN A 38 -30.01 -23.92 -0.50
CA GLN A 38 -29.70 -23.76 0.93
C GLN A 38 -29.59 -22.27 1.28
N MET A 39 -30.18 -21.89 2.41
CA MET A 39 -29.98 -20.59 3.03
C MET A 39 -28.54 -20.50 3.55
N ILE A 40 -27.77 -19.59 2.99
CA ILE A 40 -26.39 -19.28 3.36
C ILE A 40 -26.30 -17.83 3.82
N TRP A 41 -25.36 -17.54 4.71
CA TRP A 41 -25.00 -16.17 5.03
C TRP A 41 -23.93 -15.70 4.04
N LEU A 42 -24.13 -14.51 3.43
CA LEU A 42 -23.18 -14.00 2.45
C LEU A 42 -21.77 -13.83 3.04
N ASP A 43 -21.63 -13.57 4.34
CA ASP A 43 -20.35 -13.44 5.03
C ASP A 43 -19.61 -14.77 5.23
N GLU A 44 -20.31 -15.90 5.24
CA GLU A 44 -19.68 -17.22 5.37
C GLU A 44 -19.21 -17.77 4.02
N THR A 45 -19.90 -17.43 2.93
CA THR A 45 -19.45 -17.77 1.56
C THR A 45 -18.41 -16.81 1.00
N ILE A 46 -18.35 -15.60 1.53
CA ILE A 46 -17.19 -14.73 1.40
C ILE A 46 -16.31 -15.03 2.61
N HIS A 47 -15.65 -16.20 2.62
CA HIS A 47 -14.35 -16.25 3.30
C HIS A 47 -13.63 -14.97 2.87
N PRO A 48 -13.20 -14.09 3.79
CA PRO A 48 -12.37 -12.98 3.40
C PRO A 48 -11.23 -13.65 2.67
N VAL A 49 -11.19 -13.50 1.35
CA VAL A 49 -10.11 -14.05 0.55
C VAL A 49 -8.90 -13.49 1.26
N PRO A 50 -8.09 -14.33 1.94
CA PRO A 50 -6.99 -13.82 2.73
C PRO A 50 -6.25 -12.90 1.78
N ASP A 51 -5.97 -11.67 2.25
CA ASP A 51 -5.37 -10.66 1.41
C ASP A 51 -4.21 -11.35 0.73
N ARG A 52 -4.25 -11.51 -0.61
CA ARG A 52 -3.54 -12.61 -1.32
C ARG A 52 -2.00 -12.53 -1.20
N CYS A 53 -1.54 -11.56 -0.43
CA CYS A 53 -0.18 -11.16 -0.18
C CYS A 53 0.20 -11.19 1.31
N ASP A 54 -0.61 -11.82 2.17
CA ASP A 54 -0.28 -12.07 3.59
C ASP A 54 0.55 -13.34 3.72
N PHE A 55 1.84 -13.20 3.48
CA PHE A 55 2.82 -14.27 3.66
C PHE A 55 3.26 -14.34 5.13
N ALA A 56 3.23 -15.55 5.70
CA ALA A 56 3.89 -15.85 6.96
C ALA A 56 5.38 -16.18 6.67
N CYS A 57 6.24 -15.18 6.76
CA CYS A 57 7.69 -15.36 6.58
C CYS A 57 8.32 -15.79 7.90
N THR A 58 9.20 -16.78 7.87
CA THR A 58 9.96 -17.21 9.06
C THR A 58 11.23 -16.39 9.20
N ASP A 59 11.74 -16.26 10.43
CA ASP A 59 12.95 -15.48 10.72
C ASP A 59 14.25 -16.18 10.29
N HIS A 60 14.16 -17.40 9.74
CA HIS A 60 15.32 -18.21 9.33
C HIS A 60 15.72 -18.00 7.87
N ASP A 61 14.99 -17.18 7.13
CA ASP A 61 15.30 -16.92 5.73
C ASP A 61 16.52 -15.98 5.59
N ILE A 62 17.29 -16.20 4.53
CA ILE A 62 18.50 -15.42 4.24
C ILE A 62 18.12 -14.10 3.55
N GLU A 63 18.80 -13.02 3.95
CA GLU A 63 18.67 -11.71 3.31
C GLU A 63 18.99 -11.74 1.82
N VAL A 64 18.25 -10.93 1.04
CA VAL A 64 18.45 -10.82 -0.40
C VAL A 64 18.54 -9.37 -0.86
N CYS A 65 19.51 -9.09 -1.73
CA CYS A 65 19.58 -7.83 -2.44
C CYS A 65 18.65 -7.85 -3.65
N ALA A 66 17.92 -6.77 -3.86
CA ALA A 66 17.01 -6.66 -4.99
C ALA A 66 16.98 -5.23 -5.56
N ASP A 67 16.66 -5.13 -6.85
CA ASP A 67 16.63 -3.90 -7.65
C ASP A 67 15.23 -3.69 -8.24
N ASN A 68 14.71 -2.47 -8.14
CA ASN A 68 13.44 -2.06 -8.76
C ASN A 68 13.64 -1.17 -10.02
N GLY A 69 14.89 -0.99 -10.46
CA GLY A 69 15.28 -0.09 -11.56
C GLY A 69 15.52 1.36 -11.14
N GLN A 70 15.28 1.71 -9.86
CA GLN A 70 15.54 3.03 -9.30
C GLN A 70 16.61 2.97 -8.21
N CYS A 71 16.51 1.99 -7.32
CA CYS A 71 17.40 1.82 -6.19
C CYS A 71 17.50 0.34 -5.76
N LEU A 72 18.59 0.04 -5.05
CA LEU A 72 18.81 -1.25 -4.43
C LEU A 72 18.23 -1.31 -3.02
N GLN A 73 17.60 -2.43 -2.66
CA GLN A 73 17.07 -2.69 -1.32
C GLN A 73 17.49 -4.08 -0.85
N MET A 74 18.01 -4.14 0.38
CA MET A 74 18.20 -5.39 1.10
C MET A 74 16.88 -5.78 1.77
N PHE A 75 16.29 -6.90 1.38
CA PHE A 75 15.15 -7.50 2.05
C PHE A 75 15.63 -8.52 3.07
N THR A 76 14.93 -8.61 4.19
CA THR A 76 15.24 -9.61 5.25
C THR A 76 15.09 -11.04 4.73
N SER A 77 14.28 -11.27 3.70
CA SER A 77 14.17 -12.55 3.03
C SER A 77 13.56 -12.47 1.63
N ARG A 78 13.68 -13.58 0.88
CA ARG A 78 12.90 -13.76 -0.36
C ARG A 78 11.40 -13.72 -0.11
N CYS A 79 10.94 -14.22 1.03
CA CYS A 79 9.54 -14.19 1.41
C CYS A 79 9.05 -12.74 1.62
N THR A 80 9.78 -11.91 2.36
CA THR A 80 9.37 -10.52 2.59
C THR A 80 9.40 -9.69 1.31
N MET A 81 10.36 -9.94 0.41
CA MET A 81 10.36 -9.36 -0.93
C MET A 81 9.15 -9.81 -1.77
N ALA A 82 8.79 -11.10 -1.73
CA ALA A 82 7.63 -11.61 -2.45
C ALA A 82 6.32 -11.02 -1.93
N ALA A 83 6.19 -10.89 -0.60
CA ALA A 83 5.07 -10.23 0.05
C ALA A 83 4.92 -8.77 -0.40
N TYR A 84 6.04 -8.05 -0.37
CA TYR A 84 6.10 -6.69 -0.88
C TYR A 84 5.67 -6.60 -2.36
N ASN A 85 6.23 -7.45 -3.22
CA ASN A 85 5.95 -7.46 -4.66
C ASN A 85 4.50 -7.78 -4.97
N CYS A 86 3.87 -8.66 -4.19
CA CYS A 86 2.47 -9.00 -4.32
C CYS A 86 1.58 -7.78 -3.98
N ARG A 87 1.89 -7.07 -2.90
CA ARG A 87 1.17 -5.84 -2.50
C ARG A 87 1.42 -4.67 -3.46
N ASN A 88 2.57 -4.66 -4.14
CA ASN A 88 3.04 -3.54 -4.97
C ASN A 88 3.40 -3.96 -6.41
N PRO A 89 2.43 -4.38 -7.25
CA PRO A 89 2.70 -4.97 -8.56
C PRO A 89 3.36 -4.01 -9.56
N ARG A 90 3.28 -2.69 -9.34
CA ARG A 90 3.91 -1.66 -10.19
C ARG A 90 5.29 -1.21 -9.70
N LYS A 91 5.68 -1.56 -8.47
CA LYS A 91 6.91 -1.09 -7.81
C LYS A 91 7.77 -2.28 -7.37
N ARG A 92 7.81 -3.33 -8.18
CA ARG A 92 8.40 -4.63 -7.83
C ARG A 92 9.93 -4.56 -7.82
N PHE A 93 10.52 -5.37 -6.96
CA PHE A 93 11.96 -5.63 -6.95
C PHE A 93 12.26 -7.00 -7.58
N ASN A 94 13.39 -7.09 -8.27
CA ASN A 94 13.95 -8.33 -8.79
C ASN A 94 15.25 -8.64 -8.04
N ILE A 95 15.46 -9.90 -7.65
CA ILE A 95 16.68 -10.31 -6.95
C ILE A 95 17.89 -10.05 -7.84
N VAL A 96 18.94 -9.51 -7.24
CA VAL A 96 20.27 -9.33 -7.85
C VAL A 96 21.34 -9.90 -6.93
N GLU A 97 22.60 -9.85 -7.34
CA GLU A 97 23.70 -10.36 -6.52
C GLU A 97 23.85 -9.57 -5.22
N ASN A 98 23.97 -10.28 -4.09
CA ASN A 98 24.01 -9.65 -2.75
C ASN A 98 25.10 -8.59 -2.59
N TYR A 99 26.24 -8.75 -3.28
CA TYR A 99 27.32 -7.76 -3.22
C TYR A 99 26.91 -6.40 -3.79
N ARG A 100 25.88 -6.31 -4.65
CA ARG A 100 25.44 -5.03 -5.21
C ARG A 100 24.88 -4.09 -4.14
N CYS A 101 24.22 -4.64 -3.11
CA CYS A 101 23.73 -3.84 -1.99
C CYS A 101 24.84 -3.45 -0.99
N THR A 102 26.05 -4.00 -1.12
CA THR A 102 27.19 -3.67 -0.24
C THR A 102 28.27 -2.87 -0.96
N GLN A 103 28.27 -2.88 -2.30
CA GLN A 103 29.19 -2.15 -3.15
C GLN A 103 28.53 -0.87 -3.68
N GLY A 104 29.19 0.28 -3.55
CA GLY A 104 28.62 1.60 -3.84
C GLY A 104 28.44 1.98 -5.32
N TYR A 105 28.31 1.01 -6.23
CA TYR A 105 28.15 1.29 -7.67
C TYR A 105 26.72 1.73 -8.03
N GLN A 106 25.73 1.36 -7.24
CA GLN A 106 24.34 1.76 -7.40
C GLN A 106 23.80 2.28 -6.07
N PRO A 107 22.88 3.27 -6.11
CA PRO A 107 22.32 3.82 -4.89
C PRO A 107 21.41 2.81 -4.20
N LEU A 108 21.58 2.68 -2.88
CA LEU A 108 20.55 2.08 -2.02
C LEU A 108 19.32 3.00 -1.98
N CYS A 109 18.14 2.44 -1.73
CA CYS A 109 16.94 3.22 -1.54
C CYS A 109 17.10 4.16 -0.34
N SER A 110 16.86 5.46 -0.56
CA SER A 110 16.95 6.49 0.48
C SER A 110 15.88 6.30 1.55
N LYS A 111 15.95 7.06 2.65
CA LYS A 111 14.91 7.00 3.70
C LYS A 111 13.56 7.43 3.14
N GLU A 112 13.58 8.41 2.24
CA GLU A 112 12.44 8.95 1.53
C GLU A 112 11.85 7.90 0.58
N ASP A 113 12.68 7.25 -0.24
CA ASP A 113 12.25 6.16 -1.12
C ASP A 113 11.63 5.02 -0.31
N ARG A 114 12.27 4.61 0.79
CA ARG A 114 11.77 3.53 1.64
C ARG A 114 10.40 3.86 2.26
N ARG A 115 10.17 5.12 2.60
CA ARG A 115 8.86 5.59 3.09
C ARG A 115 7.81 5.57 1.96
N GLU A 116 8.13 6.07 0.78
CA GLU A 116 7.20 6.10 -0.36
C GLU A 116 6.85 4.69 -0.85
N LEU A 117 7.85 3.81 -0.87
CA LEU A 117 7.70 2.41 -1.22
C LEU A 117 7.03 1.61 -0.10
N ARG A 118 6.91 2.14 1.13
CA ARG A 118 6.40 1.39 2.30
C ARG A 118 7.22 0.12 2.58
N LEU A 119 8.55 0.25 2.48
CA LEU A 119 9.52 -0.81 2.77
C LEU A 119 9.82 -0.98 4.26
N THR A 120 9.28 -0.10 5.11
CA THR A 120 9.39 -0.16 6.57
C THR A 120 8.02 -0.51 7.16
N GLN A 121 7.96 -1.65 7.86
CA GLN A 121 7.08 -1.82 9.02
C GLN A 121 7.89 -1.48 10.27
#